data_AF-W9RU36-F1
#
_entry.id   AF-W9RU36-F1
#
_cell.length_a   1.000
_cell.length_b   1.000
_cell.length_c   1.000
_cell.angle_alpha   90.00
_cell.angle_beta   90.00
_cell.angle_gamma   90.00
#
_symmetry.space_group_name_H-M   'P 1'
#
loop_
_entity.id
_entity.type
_entity.pdbx_description
1 polymer ?
#
loop_
_entity_poly.entity_id
_entity_poly.type
_entity_poly.pdbx_seq_one_letter_code
_entity_poly.pdbx_strand_id
1 'polypeptide(L)'
;MGEEREDPQKLKRIAAAAYDYDNDPRWSDYWSNVLVPPHLASRSDVQDHFKRKFYQRYIDPDLVVESMSTGSSSQSARPASSSTETPPSNDQPRSRGTGSTARTSGTSANAGSGPTSLRWDRQTIQFSVNAWVFIVAVLAIFPLVPKGLSHRAYRLSFMGTACSSLYSVYSLYGKPRAWNLQALQVYFQSIIATKDFIYFIYCLTFGTSHLCLKFASIPILCRALENVAKFLRRNFNRSSLYRKYLEEPCVWVESNTTTLSILSSQAEIGVGFLLIISVFSWHRNVIQTFMYWQLLKLMYHAPVTASYHQSVWTKIGRSVNPLIQRYAPFLNSPLSAAQRWWFR
;
A
#
# COMPACT_ATOMS: atom_id res chain seq x y z
N MET A 1 -67.26 12.16 -15.09
CA MET A 1 -66.28 11.19 -15.61
C MET A 1 -65.17 11.99 -16.25
N GLY A 2 -64.12 12.33 -15.49
CA GLY A 2 -62.92 12.96 -16.04
C GLY A 2 -61.92 11.86 -16.31
N GLU A 3 -61.68 11.55 -17.57
CA GLU A 3 -60.55 10.72 -17.97
C GLU A 3 -59.27 11.48 -17.58
N GLU A 4 -58.65 11.08 -16.47
CA GLU A 4 -57.26 11.45 -16.19
C GLU A 4 -56.43 10.92 -17.36
N ARG A 5 -55.99 11.82 -18.25
CA ARG A 5 -54.99 11.49 -19.27
C ARG A 5 -53.73 11.04 -18.52
N GLU A 6 -53.55 9.74 -18.40
CA GLU A 6 -52.37 9.14 -17.81
C GLU A 6 -51.13 9.67 -18.55
N ASP A 7 -50.18 10.24 -17.80
CA ASP A 7 -48.94 10.74 -18.38
C ASP A 7 -48.31 9.62 -19.22
N PRO A 8 -48.01 9.84 -20.51
CA PRO A 8 -47.51 8.80 -21.40
C PRO A 8 -46.20 8.19 -20.90
N GLN A 9 -45.43 8.94 -20.10
CA GLN A 9 -44.21 8.45 -19.44
C GLN A 9 -44.49 7.52 -18.24
N LYS A 10 -45.61 7.68 -17.52
CA LYS A 10 -46.00 6.78 -16.42
C LYS A 10 -46.34 5.40 -16.96
N LEU A 11 -47.11 5.33 -18.05
CA LEU A 11 -47.43 4.09 -18.74
C LEU A 11 -46.17 3.36 -19.22
N LYS A 12 -45.22 4.08 -19.81
CA LYS A 12 -43.92 3.51 -20.24
C LYS A 12 -43.09 2.99 -19.07
N ARG A 13 -43.11 3.65 -17.91
CA ARG A 13 -42.43 3.18 -16.69
C ARG A 13 -43.07 1.90 -16.12
N ILE A 14 -44.40 1.80 -16.18
CA ILE A 14 -45.15 0.61 -15.76
C ILE A 14 -44.85 -0.56 -16.72
N ALA A 15 -44.85 -0.31 -18.03
CA ALA A 15 -44.46 -1.31 -19.02
C ALA A 15 -43.01 -1.78 -18.84
N ALA A 16 -42.08 -0.86 -18.55
CA ALA A 16 -40.70 -1.22 -18.23
C ALA A 16 -40.61 -2.04 -16.93
N ALA A 17 -41.42 -1.78 -15.91
CA ALA A 17 -41.40 -2.56 -14.67
C ALA A 17 -41.99 -3.97 -14.84
N ALA A 18 -42.96 -4.14 -15.75
CA ALA A 18 -43.62 -5.40 -16.04
C ALA A 18 -42.87 -6.27 -17.08
N TYR A 19 -41.80 -5.75 -17.68
CA TYR A 19 -41.01 -6.48 -18.67
C TYR A 19 -40.25 -7.65 -18.03
N ASP A 20 -40.22 -8.79 -18.72
CA ASP A 20 -39.56 -10.00 -18.24
C ASP A 20 -38.06 -10.00 -18.60
N TYR A 21 -37.27 -9.35 -17.75
CA TYR A 21 -35.82 -9.22 -17.94
C TYR A 21 -35.07 -10.54 -17.74
N ASP A 22 -35.60 -11.48 -16.97
CA ASP A 22 -34.89 -12.72 -16.61
C ASP A 22 -34.87 -13.71 -17.79
N ASN A 23 -35.85 -13.61 -18.69
CA ASN A 23 -35.93 -14.40 -19.92
C ASN A 23 -35.24 -13.74 -21.14
N ASP A 24 -34.76 -12.49 -21.05
CA ASP A 24 -34.01 -11.85 -22.14
C ASP A 24 -32.49 -12.13 -22.01
N PRO A 25 -31.87 -12.89 -22.94
CA PRO A 25 -30.44 -13.15 -22.89
C PRO A 25 -29.58 -11.88 -22.95
N ARG A 26 -30.09 -10.79 -23.54
CA ARG A 26 -29.38 -9.50 -23.66
C ARG A 26 -29.28 -8.79 -22.31
N TRP A 27 -30.22 -9.04 -21.39
CA TRP A 27 -30.18 -8.46 -20.05
C TRP A 27 -28.98 -8.99 -19.26
N SER A 28 -28.72 -10.31 -19.33
CA SER A 28 -27.59 -10.94 -18.63
C SER A 28 -26.23 -10.39 -19.09
N ASP A 29 -26.06 -10.23 -20.41
CA ASP A 29 -24.84 -9.67 -21.00
C ASP A 29 -24.70 -8.19 -20.64
N TYR A 30 -25.79 -7.41 -20.77
CA TYR A 30 -25.80 -6.01 -20.36
C TYR A 30 -25.43 -5.84 -18.88
N TRP A 31 -26.05 -6.59 -17.97
CA TRP A 31 -25.81 -6.50 -16.53
C TRP A 31 -24.37 -6.87 -16.17
N SER A 32 -23.78 -7.88 -16.83
CA SER A 32 -22.38 -8.27 -16.62
C SER A 32 -21.37 -7.19 -17.04
N ASN A 33 -21.74 -6.37 -18.04
CA ASN A 33 -20.92 -5.27 -18.55
C ASN A 33 -21.07 -3.97 -17.74
N VAL A 34 -22.10 -3.86 -16.88
CA VAL A 34 -22.26 -2.71 -15.98
C VAL A 34 -21.35 -2.88 -14.76
N LEU A 35 -20.32 -2.03 -14.66
CA LEU A 35 -19.39 -1.97 -13.54
C LEU A 35 -20.04 -1.34 -12.29
N VAL A 36 -20.88 -2.11 -11.58
CA VAL A 36 -21.42 -1.73 -10.27
C VAL A 36 -20.59 -2.35 -9.15
N PRO A 37 -20.12 -1.56 -8.16
CA PRO A 37 -19.47 -2.11 -6.96
C PRO A 37 -20.37 -3.15 -6.26
N PRO A 38 -19.83 -4.27 -5.73
CA PRO A 38 -20.63 -5.39 -5.20
C PRO A 38 -21.62 -5.01 -4.08
N HIS A 39 -21.30 -3.97 -3.31
CA HIS A 39 -22.14 -3.47 -2.21
C HIS A 39 -23.32 -2.59 -2.69
N LEU A 40 -23.30 -2.13 -3.94
CA LEU A 40 -24.39 -1.37 -4.56
C LEU A 40 -25.23 -2.25 -5.51
N ALA A 41 -24.64 -3.30 -6.08
CA ALA A 41 -25.32 -4.23 -6.98
C ALA A 41 -26.43 -5.05 -6.30
N SER A 42 -26.36 -5.23 -4.98
CA SER A 42 -27.39 -5.92 -4.19
C SER A 42 -28.60 -5.07 -3.85
N ARG A 43 -28.55 -3.75 -4.10
CA ARG A 43 -29.68 -2.86 -3.82
C ARG A 43 -30.70 -2.89 -4.96
N SER A 44 -31.98 -3.04 -4.62
CA SER A 44 -33.09 -3.10 -5.60
C SER A 44 -33.24 -1.82 -6.40
N ASP A 45 -33.03 -0.65 -5.78
CA ASP A 45 -33.11 0.66 -6.46
C ASP A 45 -32.07 0.82 -7.57
N VAL A 46 -30.89 0.22 -7.38
CA VAL A 46 -29.82 0.22 -8.38
C VAL A 46 -30.17 -0.71 -9.54
N GLN A 47 -30.64 -1.91 -9.25
CA GLN A 47 -31.07 -2.86 -10.27
C GLN A 47 -32.23 -2.30 -11.11
N ASP A 48 -33.23 -1.69 -10.49
CA ASP A 48 -34.39 -1.12 -11.18
C ASP A 48 -34.01 0.05 -12.10
N HIS A 49 -33.06 0.89 -11.68
CA HIS A 49 -32.54 1.96 -12.54
C HIS A 49 -31.86 1.41 -13.80
N PHE A 50 -31.05 0.37 -13.65
CA PHE A 50 -30.38 -0.26 -14.80
C PHE A 50 -31.33 -1.07 -15.68
N LYS A 51 -32.36 -1.69 -15.11
CA LYS A 51 -33.47 -2.30 -15.88
C LYS A 51 -34.17 -1.26 -16.76
N ARG A 52 -34.50 -0.10 -16.21
CA ARG A 52 -35.09 1.02 -16.98
C ARG A 52 -34.15 1.55 -18.07
N LYS A 53 -32.84 1.65 -17.80
CA LYS A 53 -31.84 2.03 -18.83
C LYS A 53 -31.70 0.97 -19.93
N PHE A 54 -31.78 -0.31 -19.58
CA PHE A 54 -31.80 -1.40 -20.55
C PHE A 54 -33.04 -1.31 -21.43
N TYR A 55 -34.22 -1.14 -20.82
CA TYR A 55 -35.49 -1.01 -21.53
C TYR A 55 -35.49 0.21 -22.45
N GLN A 56 -34.95 1.35 -22.00
CA GLN A 56 -34.76 2.53 -22.83
C GLN A 56 -33.85 2.23 -24.04
N ARG A 57 -32.77 1.48 -23.84
CA ARG A 57 -31.77 1.23 -24.87
C ARG A 57 -32.21 0.22 -25.93
N TYR A 58 -33.02 -0.78 -25.56
CA TYR A 58 -33.32 -1.93 -26.42
C TYR A 58 -34.79 -2.09 -26.80
N ILE A 59 -35.73 -1.47 -26.07
CA ILE A 59 -37.17 -1.64 -26.29
C ILE A 59 -37.86 -0.32 -26.64
N ASP A 60 -37.75 0.71 -25.78
CA ASP A 60 -38.42 2.01 -25.97
C ASP A 60 -37.47 3.20 -25.75
N PRO A 61 -36.84 3.72 -26.82
CA PRO A 61 -35.92 4.86 -26.76
C PRO A 61 -36.52 6.15 -26.18
N ASP A 62 -37.85 6.30 -26.22
CA ASP A 62 -38.56 7.49 -25.77
C ASP A 62 -38.87 7.45 -24.25
N LEU A 63 -38.50 6.36 -23.55
CA LEU A 63 -38.59 6.29 -22.09
C LEU A 63 -37.53 7.21 -21.46
N VAL A 64 -37.96 8.23 -20.73
CA VAL A 64 -37.04 9.13 -20.02
C VAL A 64 -36.65 8.55 -18.66
N VAL A 65 -35.40 8.10 -18.54
CA VAL A 65 -34.84 7.54 -17.29
C VAL A 65 -34.12 8.64 -16.50
N GLU A 66 -34.64 8.97 -15.33
CA GLU A 66 -34.04 9.95 -14.41
C GLU A 66 -32.66 9.47 -13.91
N SER A 67 -31.68 10.37 -13.87
CA SER A 67 -30.34 10.09 -13.36
C SER A 67 -30.36 9.80 -11.86
N MET A 68 -29.69 8.74 -11.43
CA MET A 68 -29.59 8.37 -10.02
C MET A 68 -28.83 9.44 -9.23
N SER A 69 -29.54 10.20 -8.39
CA SER A 69 -28.95 11.20 -7.49
C SER A 69 -28.00 10.52 -6.52
N THR A 70 -26.70 10.61 -6.78
CA THR A 70 -25.68 10.03 -5.92
C THR A 70 -25.29 11.07 -4.85
N GLY A 71 -26.07 11.12 -3.77
CA GLY A 71 -25.66 11.73 -2.50
C GLY A 71 -26.47 12.94 -2.01
N SER A 72 -27.03 12.81 -0.80
CA SER A 72 -27.02 13.79 0.31
C SER A 72 -27.84 13.19 1.45
N SER A 73 -27.23 12.73 2.56
CA SER A 73 -27.06 13.52 3.79
C SER A 73 -28.23 14.44 4.13
N SER A 74 -28.76 14.25 5.34
CA SER A 74 -29.78 15.02 6.03
C SER A 74 -29.67 16.54 5.83
N GLN A 75 -30.68 17.15 5.22
CA GLN A 75 -31.07 18.53 5.51
C GLN A 75 -32.57 18.75 5.24
N SER A 76 -33.12 19.66 6.02
CA SER A 76 -34.52 19.73 6.45
C SER A 76 -35.50 20.23 5.37
N ALA A 77 -36.76 19.82 5.51
CA ALA A 77 -37.89 20.21 4.67
C ALA A 77 -38.34 21.66 4.86
N ARG A 78 -38.81 22.33 3.77
CA ARG A 78 -39.99 23.22 3.78
C ARG A 78 -40.54 23.49 2.35
N PRO A 79 -41.87 23.68 2.15
CA PRO A 79 -42.49 23.56 0.82
C PRO A 79 -43.04 24.87 0.19
N ALA A 80 -43.32 24.74 -1.12
CA ALA A 80 -44.38 25.32 -1.99
C ALA A 80 -44.44 26.83 -2.30
N SER A 81 -44.49 27.16 -3.60
CA SER A 81 -45.64 27.87 -4.24
C SER A 81 -45.52 27.92 -5.78
N SER A 82 -46.70 27.97 -6.41
CA SER A 82 -47.05 27.78 -7.82
C SER A 82 -47.50 29.09 -8.51
N SER A 83 -47.77 29.02 -9.83
CA SER A 83 -48.50 29.95 -10.75
C SER A 83 -47.61 30.97 -11.53
N THR A 84 -47.74 31.30 -12.83
CA THR A 84 -48.84 31.29 -13.84
C THR A 84 -48.26 31.41 -15.30
N GLU A 85 -49.06 31.10 -16.33
CA GLU A 85 -48.82 31.12 -17.79
C GLU A 85 -48.89 32.51 -18.53
N THR A 86 -48.00 32.74 -19.53
CA THR A 86 -48.00 33.42 -20.89
C THR A 86 -48.86 34.67 -21.29
N PRO A 87 -48.68 35.35 -22.48
CA PRO A 87 -47.51 35.93 -23.24
C PRO A 87 -47.88 37.36 -23.85
N PRO A 88 -47.42 37.87 -25.04
CA PRO A 88 -46.11 37.94 -25.75
C PRO A 88 -45.66 39.41 -26.07
N SER A 89 -44.45 39.63 -26.63
CA SER A 89 -44.16 40.68 -27.65
C SER A 89 -42.74 40.57 -28.25
N ASN A 90 -42.68 40.73 -29.58
CA ASN A 90 -41.49 40.80 -30.44
C ASN A 90 -40.56 41.97 -30.09
N ASP A 91 -39.25 41.79 -30.26
CA ASP A 91 -38.46 42.58 -31.23
C ASP A 91 -37.01 42.07 -31.40
N GLN A 92 -36.52 42.24 -32.62
CA GLN A 92 -35.24 41.92 -33.28
C GLN A 92 -33.94 42.41 -32.56
N PRO A 93 -32.69 42.23 -33.09
CA PRO A 93 -32.26 41.62 -34.36
C PRO A 93 -31.01 40.69 -34.31
N ARG A 94 -30.85 40.06 -35.47
CA ARG A 94 -29.79 39.22 -36.04
C ARG A 94 -28.47 39.99 -36.30
N SER A 95 -27.33 39.36 -36.05
CA SER A 95 -26.08 39.58 -36.82
C SER A 95 -25.28 38.27 -36.93
N ARG A 96 -24.98 37.86 -38.17
CA ARG A 96 -24.24 36.63 -38.50
C ARG A 96 -23.31 36.95 -39.67
N GLY A 97 -22.01 37.00 -39.39
CA GLY A 97 -20.87 36.86 -40.31
C GLY A 97 -19.82 36.08 -39.52
N THR A 98 -18.98 35.19 -40.06
CA THR A 98 -18.39 35.10 -41.40
C THR A 98 -17.84 33.67 -41.53
N GLY A 99 -17.96 33.08 -42.72
CA GLY A 99 -17.42 31.75 -43.04
C GLY A 99 -16.03 31.82 -43.69
N SER A 100 -15.16 30.89 -43.28
CA SER A 100 -13.94 30.37 -43.97
C SER A 100 -13.31 29.35 -43.00
N THR A 101 -12.71 28.21 -43.35
CA THR A 101 -12.27 27.59 -44.61
C THR A 101 -11.89 26.13 -44.32
N ALA A 102 -11.88 25.31 -45.37
CA ALA A 102 -11.04 24.13 -45.61
C ALA A 102 -11.30 22.81 -44.85
N ARG A 103 -11.54 21.79 -45.67
CA ARG A 103 -11.65 20.36 -45.37
C ARG A 103 -10.28 19.66 -45.53
N THR A 104 -10.13 18.59 -44.75
CA THR A 104 -9.35 17.34 -44.97
C THR A 104 -7.82 17.36 -44.96
N SER A 105 -7.24 16.72 -43.93
CA SER A 105 -6.31 15.58 -44.07
C SER A 105 -6.06 14.85 -42.74
N GLY A 106 -6.37 13.56 -42.76
CA GLY A 106 -5.81 12.39 -42.06
C GLY A 106 -5.01 12.50 -40.76
N THR A 107 -5.48 11.69 -39.80
CA THR A 107 -4.71 10.81 -38.90
C THR A 107 -4.18 11.42 -37.58
N SER A 108 -5.03 11.37 -36.55
CA SER A 108 -4.60 11.45 -35.15
C SER A 108 -5.19 10.30 -34.36
N ALA A 109 -4.32 9.46 -33.84
CA ALA A 109 -4.63 8.39 -32.90
C ALA A 109 -5.48 8.92 -31.73
N ASN A 110 -6.46 8.14 -31.30
CA ASN A 110 -7.22 8.36 -30.07
C ASN A 110 -6.29 8.33 -28.86
N ALA A 111 -5.67 9.47 -28.54
CA ALA A 111 -5.26 9.78 -27.18
C ALA A 111 -6.54 10.11 -26.41
N GLY A 112 -7.18 9.07 -25.86
CA GLY A 112 -8.22 9.22 -24.87
C GLY A 112 -7.64 9.82 -23.59
N SER A 113 -7.49 11.14 -23.56
CA SER A 113 -7.28 11.93 -22.36
C SER A 113 -8.59 11.92 -21.54
N GLY A 114 -8.86 10.81 -20.87
CA GLY A 114 -9.76 10.81 -19.72
C GLY A 114 -9.05 11.48 -18.53
N PRO A 115 -9.75 12.25 -17.69
CA PRO A 115 -9.13 12.88 -16.54
C PRO A 115 -8.67 11.76 -15.60
N THR A 116 -7.36 11.58 -15.49
CA THR A 116 -6.77 10.73 -14.46
C THR A 116 -7.07 11.37 -13.12
N SER A 117 -8.25 11.09 -12.56
CA SER A 117 -8.46 11.18 -11.12
C SER A 117 -7.27 10.48 -10.48
N LEU A 118 -6.58 11.16 -9.55
CA LEU A 118 -5.41 10.74 -8.79
C LEU A 118 -5.58 9.34 -8.15
N ARG A 119 -5.59 8.29 -8.96
CA ARG A 119 -5.47 6.91 -8.51
C ARG A 119 -3.98 6.73 -8.31
N TRP A 120 -3.50 7.23 -7.17
CA TRP A 120 -2.16 6.97 -6.69
C TRP A 120 -1.93 5.47 -6.79
N ASP A 121 -1.11 5.07 -7.74
CA ASP A 121 -0.81 3.67 -7.97
C ASP A 121 -0.18 3.12 -6.69
N ARG A 122 -0.60 1.93 -6.26
CA ARG A 122 -0.16 1.29 -5.02
C ARG A 122 1.38 1.23 -4.94
N GLN A 123 2.03 1.04 -6.09
CA GLN A 123 3.48 1.05 -6.21
C GLN A 123 4.09 2.43 -5.93
N THR A 124 3.42 3.50 -6.37
CA THR A 124 3.85 4.89 -6.13
C THR A 124 3.74 5.26 -4.64
N ILE A 125 2.68 4.80 -3.96
CA ILE A 125 2.53 4.99 -2.50
C ILE A 125 3.60 4.22 -1.74
N GLN A 126 3.84 2.95 -2.10
CA GLN A 126 4.90 2.16 -1.47
C GLN A 126 6.27 2.81 -1.68
N PHE A 127 6.53 3.31 -2.89
CA PHE A 127 7.75 4.02 -3.20
C PHE A 127 7.91 5.31 -2.39
N SER A 128 6.90 6.18 -2.36
CA SER A 128 6.99 7.46 -1.64
C SER A 128 7.27 7.26 -0.15
N VAL A 129 6.64 6.25 0.46
CA VAL A 129 6.90 5.86 1.85
C VAL A 129 8.32 5.33 2.03
N ASN A 130 8.81 4.43 1.16
CA ASN A 130 10.17 3.90 1.27
C ASN A 130 11.24 4.97 0.98
N ALA A 131 11.00 5.89 0.05
CA ALA A 131 11.87 7.01 -0.25
C ALA A 131 11.92 8.01 0.92
N TRP A 132 10.78 8.31 1.53
CA TRP A 132 10.72 9.12 2.74
C TRP A 132 11.49 8.45 3.89
N VAL A 133 11.27 7.14 4.12
CA VAL A 133 12.03 6.36 5.11
C VAL A 133 13.52 6.44 4.85
N PHE A 134 13.96 6.32 3.60
CA PHE A 134 15.37 6.41 3.23
C PHE A 134 15.97 7.76 3.62
N ILE A 135 15.32 8.87 3.25
CA ILE A 135 15.79 10.23 3.59
C ILE A 135 15.87 10.42 5.10
N VAL A 136 14.82 10.00 5.82
CA VAL A 136 14.76 10.13 7.28
C VAL A 136 15.80 9.24 7.98
N ALA A 137 16.07 8.05 7.47
CA ALA A 137 17.12 7.16 8.00
C ALA A 137 18.52 7.76 7.79
N VAL A 138 18.79 8.37 6.63
CA VAL A 138 20.05 9.09 6.38
C VAL A 138 20.23 10.25 7.37
N LEU A 139 19.17 11.04 7.60
CA LEU A 139 19.19 12.13 8.59
C LEU A 139 19.41 11.62 10.02
N ALA A 140 18.94 10.42 10.37
CA ALA A 140 19.16 9.83 11.68
C ALA A 140 20.63 9.46 11.92
N ILE A 141 21.32 8.95 10.88
CA ILE A 141 22.73 8.51 10.97
C ILE A 141 23.69 9.70 10.92
N PHE A 142 23.38 10.70 10.09
CA PHE A 142 24.30 11.77 9.77
C PHE A 142 24.79 12.55 11.02
N PRO A 143 26.12 12.68 11.23
CA PRO A 143 26.66 13.22 12.47
C PRO A 143 26.46 14.74 12.63
N LEU A 144 26.20 15.47 11.54
CA LEU A 144 26.00 16.93 11.57
C LEU A 144 24.57 17.35 11.97
N VAL A 145 23.63 16.41 12.11
CA VAL A 145 22.24 16.73 12.47
C VAL A 145 22.10 16.93 13.99
N PRO A 146 21.37 17.97 14.45
CA PRO A 146 21.10 18.18 15.87
C PRO A 146 20.52 16.93 16.55
N LYS A 147 20.98 16.62 17.77
CA LYS A 147 20.61 15.38 18.50
C LYS A 147 19.09 15.17 18.60
N GLY A 148 18.32 16.23 18.85
CA GLY A 148 16.86 16.16 18.93
C GLY A 148 16.19 15.78 17.60
N LEU A 149 16.70 16.32 16.48
CA LEU A 149 16.20 15.99 15.14
C LEU A 149 16.62 14.59 14.71
N SER A 150 17.88 14.20 14.96
CA SER A 150 18.37 12.85 14.69
C SER A 150 17.57 11.78 15.46
N HIS A 151 17.22 12.04 16.72
CA HIS A 151 16.38 11.13 17.52
C HIS A 151 14.95 11.03 16.99
N ARG A 152 14.34 12.15 16.60
CA ARG A 152 13.00 12.14 15.98
C ARG A 152 13.02 11.44 14.63
N ALA A 153 14.02 11.72 13.80
CA ALA A 153 14.24 11.07 12.51
C ALA A 153 14.41 9.56 12.70
N TYR A 154 15.21 9.13 13.67
CA TYR A 154 15.34 7.72 14.03
C TYR A 154 13.97 7.10 14.34
N ARG A 155 13.18 7.65 15.26
CA ARG A 155 11.87 7.06 15.58
C ARG A 155 10.92 7.05 14.37
N LEU A 156 10.95 8.11 13.56
CA LEU A 156 10.14 8.22 12.36
C LEU A 156 10.55 7.22 11.27
N SER A 157 11.85 6.94 11.06
CA SER A 157 12.28 5.95 10.07
C SER A 157 11.84 4.55 10.45
N PHE A 158 11.90 4.19 11.74
CA PHE A 158 11.43 2.89 12.23
C PHE A 158 9.90 2.78 12.13
N MET A 159 9.16 3.80 12.57
CA MET A 159 7.70 3.78 12.47
C MET A 159 7.20 3.77 11.01
N GLY A 160 7.86 4.53 10.13
CA GLY A 160 7.63 4.51 8.70
C GLY A 160 7.86 3.15 8.06
N THR A 161 8.99 2.52 8.42
CA THR A 161 9.32 1.18 7.94
C THR A 161 8.31 0.16 8.43
N ALA A 162 7.89 0.24 9.70
CA ALA A 162 6.86 -0.63 10.28
C ALA A 162 5.52 -0.50 9.54
N CYS A 163 5.08 0.73 9.26
CA CYS A 163 3.86 0.96 8.48
C CYS A 163 3.98 0.42 7.05
N SER A 164 5.13 0.64 6.40
CA SER A 164 5.39 0.17 5.03
C SER A 164 5.42 -1.37 4.94
N SER A 165 6.09 -2.02 5.89
CA SER A 165 6.17 -3.47 5.95
C SER A 165 4.82 -4.09 6.31
N LEU A 166 4.08 -3.49 7.24
CA LEU A 166 2.73 -3.94 7.60
C LEU A 166 1.78 -3.80 6.40
N TYR A 167 1.85 -2.68 5.68
CA TYR A 167 1.09 -2.48 4.45
C TYR A 167 1.46 -3.54 3.41
N SER A 168 2.75 -3.84 3.22
CA SER A 168 3.22 -4.85 2.27
C SER A 168 2.67 -6.23 2.63
N VAL A 169 2.80 -6.67 3.88
CA VAL A 169 2.24 -7.93 4.39
C VAL A 169 0.72 -7.98 4.20
N TYR A 170 -0.01 -6.97 4.65
CA TYR A 170 -1.47 -6.90 4.51
C TYR A 170 -1.91 -7.00 3.05
N SER A 171 -1.15 -6.38 2.17
CA SER A 171 -1.47 -6.28 0.76
C SER A 171 -1.11 -7.54 -0.05
N LEU A 172 -0.28 -8.43 0.50
CA LEU A 172 0.09 -9.73 -0.10
C LEU A 172 -0.69 -10.90 0.51
N TYR A 173 -0.89 -10.89 1.83
CA TYR A 173 -1.51 -11.99 2.58
C TYR A 173 -2.97 -11.72 2.97
N GLY A 174 -3.46 -10.50 2.79
CA GLY A 174 -4.85 -10.15 3.03
C GLY A 174 -5.23 -10.13 4.52
N LYS A 175 -6.50 -10.44 4.80
CA LYS A 175 -7.07 -10.49 6.14
C LYS A 175 -7.05 -11.94 6.66
N PRO A 176 -6.91 -12.16 7.98
CA PRO A 176 -7.03 -13.51 8.54
C PRO A 176 -8.40 -14.11 8.21
N ARG A 177 -8.45 -15.41 7.88
CA ARG A 177 -9.66 -16.14 7.48
C ARG A 177 -10.78 -16.05 8.52
N ALA A 178 -10.41 -16.00 9.79
CA ALA A 178 -11.31 -15.74 10.91
C ALA A 178 -10.51 -15.09 12.05
N TRP A 179 -11.19 -14.38 12.94
CA TRP A 179 -10.62 -13.81 14.17
C TRP A 179 -10.53 -14.81 15.32
N ASN A 180 -10.51 -16.12 15.02
CA ASN A 180 -10.28 -17.16 16.01
C ASN A 180 -8.77 -17.35 16.23
N LEU A 181 -8.35 -17.71 17.45
CA LEU A 181 -6.94 -17.97 17.80
C LEU A 181 -6.27 -18.97 16.85
N GLN A 182 -6.98 -20.02 16.43
CA GLN A 182 -6.46 -21.03 15.51
C GLN A 182 -6.23 -20.46 14.09
N ALA A 183 -7.19 -19.70 13.57
CA ALA A 183 -7.08 -19.07 12.26
C ALA A 183 -5.98 -17.99 12.25
N LEU A 184 -5.85 -17.25 13.36
CA LEU A 184 -4.79 -16.27 13.54
C LEU A 184 -3.42 -16.94 13.66
N GLN A 185 -3.31 -18.09 14.34
CA GLN A 185 -2.07 -18.87 14.40
C GLN A 185 -1.63 -19.31 13.01
N VAL A 186 -2.52 -19.88 12.20
CA VAL A 186 -2.21 -20.27 10.82
C VAL A 186 -1.81 -19.07 9.96
N TYR A 187 -2.46 -17.93 10.14
CA TYR A 187 -2.10 -16.68 9.47
C TYR A 187 -0.71 -16.17 9.87
N PHE A 188 -0.36 -16.22 11.16
CA PHE A 188 1.00 -15.87 11.57
C PHE A 188 2.04 -16.86 11.04
N GLN A 189 1.74 -18.15 10.99
CA GLN A 189 2.66 -19.15 10.43
C GLN A 189 2.98 -18.88 8.95
N SER A 190 2.03 -18.37 8.16
CA SER A 190 2.29 -18.05 6.75
C SER A 190 3.12 -16.77 6.57
N ILE A 191 3.12 -15.87 7.55
CA ILE A 191 3.74 -14.54 7.46
C ILE A 191 5.07 -14.46 8.22
N ILE A 192 5.27 -15.27 9.26
CA ILE A 192 6.40 -15.17 10.19
C ILE A 192 7.76 -15.32 9.51
N ALA A 193 7.83 -16.09 8.42
CA ALA A 193 9.04 -16.32 7.63
C ALA A 193 9.30 -15.24 6.56
N THR A 194 8.41 -14.24 6.42
CA THR A 194 8.53 -13.21 5.39
C THR A 194 9.50 -12.11 5.81
N LYS A 195 10.30 -11.62 4.84
CA LYS A 195 11.22 -10.48 5.05
C LYS A 195 10.46 -9.31 5.68
N ASP A 196 9.30 -8.96 5.15
CA ASP A 196 8.53 -7.80 5.58
C ASP A 196 8.02 -7.91 7.02
N PHE A 197 7.54 -9.09 7.44
CA PHE A 197 7.15 -9.29 8.84
C PHE A 197 8.32 -9.21 9.80
N ILE A 198 9.47 -9.78 9.45
CA ILE A 198 10.69 -9.69 10.25
C ILE A 198 11.09 -8.21 10.47
N TYR A 199 11.10 -7.41 9.39
CA TYR A 199 11.37 -5.98 9.51
C TYR A 199 10.28 -5.22 10.28
N PHE A 200 9.02 -5.65 10.21
CA PHE A 200 7.95 -5.08 11.04
C PHE A 200 8.24 -5.27 12.53
N ILE A 201 8.55 -6.49 12.96
CA ILE A 201 8.89 -6.80 14.36
C ILE A 201 10.19 -6.11 14.78
N TYR A 202 11.21 -6.07 13.91
CA TYR A 202 12.42 -5.29 14.11
C TYR A 202 12.08 -3.83 14.41
N CYS A 203 11.24 -3.22 13.58
CA CYS A 203 10.89 -1.82 13.72
C CYS A 203 10.06 -1.54 14.97
N LEU A 204 9.15 -2.44 15.37
CA LEU A 204 8.41 -2.30 16.62
C LEU A 204 9.33 -2.36 17.85
N THR A 205 10.33 -3.24 17.83
CA THR A 205 11.28 -3.43 18.94
C THR A 205 12.05 -2.16 19.26
N PHE A 206 12.45 -1.40 18.22
CA PHE A 206 13.24 -0.17 18.36
C PHE A 206 12.42 1.13 18.29
N GLY A 207 11.25 1.12 17.65
CA GLY A 207 10.39 2.32 17.54
C GLY A 207 9.66 2.65 18.84
N THR A 208 9.37 1.62 19.65
CA THR A 208 8.68 1.75 20.95
C THR A 208 9.63 1.99 22.12
N SER A 209 10.93 1.70 21.95
CA SER A 209 11.93 1.82 23.01
C SER A 209 12.63 3.19 23.00
N HIS A 210 13.04 3.63 24.18
CA HIS A 210 13.77 4.90 24.36
C HIS A 210 15.28 4.78 24.04
N LEU A 211 15.76 3.56 23.75
CA LEU A 211 17.16 3.29 23.45
C LEU A 211 17.45 3.55 21.96
N CYS A 212 18.09 4.68 21.67
CA CYS A 212 18.47 5.06 20.31
C CYS A 212 19.86 4.50 19.94
N LEU A 213 19.90 3.30 19.37
CA LEU A 213 21.12 2.73 18.80
C LEU A 213 21.22 3.11 17.32
N LYS A 214 22.10 4.07 16.99
CA LYS A 214 22.29 4.48 15.59
C LYS A 214 22.65 3.30 14.67
N PHE A 215 23.38 2.30 15.16
CA PHE A 215 23.69 1.07 14.42
C PHE A 215 22.46 0.29 13.96
N ALA A 216 21.33 0.37 14.67
CA ALA A 216 20.09 -0.30 14.30
C ALA A 216 19.41 0.30 13.05
N SER A 217 19.84 1.48 12.60
CA SER A 217 19.33 2.07 11.36
C SER A 217 19.96 1.49 10.09
N ILE A 218 21.11 0.81 10.18
CA ILE A 218 21.83 0.26 9.02
C ILE A 218 20.98 -0.76 8.24
N PRO A 219 20.33 -1.76 8.88
CA PRO A 219 19.44 -2.69 8.18
C PRO A 219 18.26 -2.01 7.49
N ILE A 220 17.70 -0.98 8.12
CA ILE A 220 16.59 -0.21 7.58
C ILE A 220 17.05 0.59 6.36
N LEU A 221 18.24 1.19 6.43
CA LEU A 221 18.82 1.91 5.31
C LEU A 221 19.08 0.99 4.12
N CYS A 222 19.66 -0.19 4.36
CA CYS A 222 19.91 -1.19 3.31
C CYS A 222 18.61 -1.61 2.62
N ARG A 223 17.57 -1.91 3.42
CA ARG A 223 16.24 -2.27 2.90
C ARG A 223 15.60 -1.13 2.10
N ALA A 224 15.62 0.09 2.62
CA ALA A 224 15.03 1.24 1.95
C ALA A 224 15.75 1.53 0.63
N LEU A 225 17.08 1.43 0.63
CA LEU A 225 17.91 1.57 -0.56
C LEU A 225 17.57 0.54 -1.65
N GLU A 226 17.41 -0.75 -1.29
CA GLU A 226 16.97 -1.80 -2.23
C GLU A 226 15.62 -1.47 -2.87
N ASN A 227 14.64 -1.03 -2.08
CA ASN A 227 13.29 -0.72 -2.56
C ASN A 227 13.28 0.52 -3.46
N VAL A 228 14.02 1.56 -3.08
CA VAL A 228 14.15 2.80 -3.84
C VAL A 228 14.87 2.54 -5.16
N ALA A 229 15.99 1.82 -5.16
CA ALA A 229 16.76 1.53 -6.37
C ALA A 229 15.94 0.74 -7.41
N LYS A 230 15.23 -0.31 -6.97
CA LYS A 230 14.34 -1.11 -7.84
C LYS A 230 13.23 -0.26 -8.45
N PHE A 231 12.61 0.62 -7.67
CA PHE A 231 11.53 1.48 -8.17
C PHE A 231 12.04 2.56 -9.13
N LEU A 232 13.16 3.22 -8.81
CA LEU A 232 13.78 4.22 -9.66
C LEU A 232 14.11 3.64 -11.03
N ARG A 233 14.74 2.46 -11.05
CA ARG A 233 15.08 1.77 -12.29
C ARG A 233 13.84 1.39 -13.10
N ARG A 234 12.78 0.87 -12.45
CA ARG A 234 11.56 0.45 -13.15
C ARG A 234 10.80 1.61 -13.79
N ASN A 235 10.74 2.77 -13.13
CA ASN A 235 9.87 3.88 -13.56
C ASN A 235 10.63 4.98 -14.31
N PHE A 236 11.89 5.25 -13.97
CA PHE A 236 12.65 6.41 -14.48
C PHE A 236 13.81 6.04 -15.42
N ASN A 237 13.88 4.79 -15.91
CA ASN A 237 14.95 4.35 -16.82
C ASN A 237 15.14 5.25 -18.06
N ARG A 238 14.07 5.91 -18.51
CA ARG A 238 14.09 6.78 -19.69
C ARG A 238 14.41 8.26 -19.36
N SER A 239 14.49 8.63 -18.10
CA SER A 239 14.75 10.01 -17.67
C SER A 239 16.24 10.35 -17.78
N SER A 240 16.57 11.52 -18.35
CA SER A 240 17.95 12.00 -18.48
C SER A 240 18.62 12.27 -17.13
N LEU A 241 17.85 12.69 -16.12
CA LEU A 241 18.34 12.90 -14.75
C LEU A 241 18.72 11.58 -14.07
N TYR A 242 17.94 10.52 -14.31
CA TYR A 242 18.23 9.18 -13.80
C TYR A 242 19.52 8.65 -14.40
N ARG A 243 19.67 8.71 -15.73
CA ARG A 243 20.88 8.29 -16.44
C ARG A 243 22.14 9.03 -15.99
N LYS A 244 22.03 10.34 -15.74
CA LYS A 244 23.19 11.16 -15.39
C LYS A 244 23.72 10.95 -13.97
N TYR A 245 22.85 10.68 -12.99
CA TYR A 245 23.25 10.67 -11.57
C TYR A 245 22.89 9.40 -10.78
N LEU A 246 21.84 8.67 -11.19
CA LEU A 246 21.25 7.60 -10.36
C LEU A 246 21.36 6.21 -10.99
N GLU A 247 21.68 6.11 -12.28
CA GLU A 247 21.81 4.83 -13.00
C GLU A 247 22.92 3.97 -12.41
N GLU A 248 24.15 4.48 -12.32
CA GLU A 248 25.30 3.76 -11.77
C GLU A 248 25.10 3.27 -10.32
N PRO A 249 24.67 4.11 -9.35
CA PRO A 249 24.43 3.63 -7.99
C PRO A 249 23.24 2.67 -7.89
N CYS A 250 22.18 2.85 -8.69
CA CYS A 250 21.06 1.91 -8.69
C CYS A 250 21.45 0.53 -9.23
N VAL A 251 22.25 0.50 -10.31
CA VAL A 251 22.77 -0.74 -10.89
C VAL A 251 23.70 -1.43 -9.90
N TRP A 252 24.58 -0.68 -9.22
CA TRP A 252 25.45 -1.23 -8.19
C TRP A 252 24.67 -1.84 -7.02
N VAL A 253 23.62 -1.16 -6.53
CA VAL A 253 22.77 -1.69 -5.45
C VAL A 253 22.11 -3.01 -5.88
N GLU A 254 21.65 -3.09 -7.13
CA GLU A 254 20.98 -4.28 -7.66
C GLU A 254 21.95 -5.45 -7.89
N SER A 255 23.17 -5.17 -8.36
CA SER A 255 24.21 -6.20 -8.50
C SER A 255 24.75 -6.69 -7.17
N ASN A 256 24.69 -5.87 -6.11
CA ASN A 256 25.32 -6.15 -4.82
C ASN A 256 24.32 -6.46 -3.69
N THR A 257 23.09 -6.91 -4.03
CA THR A 257 22.04 -7.27 -3.06
C THR A 257 22.50 -8.29 -2.00
N THR A 258 23.37 -9.23 -2.37
CA THR A 258 23.96 -10.21 -1.44
C THR A 258 24.90 -9.53 -0.43
N THR A 259 25.71 -8.57 -0.87
CA THR A 259 26.63 -7.82 -0.02
C THR A 259 25.85 -6.93 0.95
N LEU A 260 24.80 -6.26 0.47
CA LEU A 260 23.86 -5.49 1.30
C LEU A 260 23.17 -6.37 2.36
N SER A 261 22.74 -7.57 1.98
CA SER A 261 22.12 -8.53 2.90
C SER A 261 23.11 -9.03 3.96
N ILE A 262 24.36 -9.32 3.58
CA ILE A 262 25.42 -9.69 4.53
C ILE A 262 25.72 -8.53 5.49
N LEU A 263 25.83 -7.30 4.97
CA LEU A 263 26.04 -6.10 5.79
C LEU A 263 24.89 -5.88 6.78
N SER A 264 23.64 -6.05 6.33
CA SER A 264 22.45 -5.99 7.18
C SER A 264 22.56 -7.02 8.31
N SER A 265 22.89 -8.28 8.00
CA SER A 265 23.01 -9.34 9.00
C SER A 265 24.16 -9.12 9.99
N GLN A 266 25.29 -8.57 9.54
CA GLN A 266 26.38 -8.16 10.44
C GLN A 266 25.92 -7.06 11.40
N ALA A 267 25.21 -6.04 10.88
CA ALA A 267 24.67 -4.97 11.70
C ALA A 267 23.60 -5.47 12.68
N GLU A 268 22.70 -6.37 12.25
CA GLU A 268 21.68 -6.99 13.10
C GLU A 268 22.32 -7.76 14.27
N ILE A 269 23.28 -8.64 13.99
CA ILE A 269 23.97 -9.39 15.04
C ILE A 269 24.79 -8.44 15.95
N GLY A 270 25.46 -7.45 15.38
CA GLY A 270 26.18 -6.42 16.13
C GLY A 270 25.28 -5.63 17.09
N VAL A 271 24.08 -5.26 16.65
CA VAL A 271 23.06 -4.62 17.49
C VAL A 271 22.63 -5.54 18.64
N GLY A 272 22.55 -6.85 18.41
CA GLY A 272 22.26 -7.83 19.46
C GLY A 272 23.30 -7.83 20.58
N PHE A 273 24.58 -7.76 20.23
CA PHE A 273 25.67 -7.63 21.20
C PHE A 273 25.65 -6.26 21.90
N LEU A 274 25.38 -5.17 21.17
CA LEU A 274 25.23 -3.84 21.77
C LEU A 274 24.09 -3.81 22.80
N LEU A 275 22.99 -4.53 22.56
CA LEU A 275 21.90 -4.65 23.52
C LEU A 275 22.33 -5.41 24.78
N ILE A 276 23.11 -6.50 24.66
CA ILE A 276 23.70 -7.17 25.82
C ILE A 276 24.54 -6.19 26.63
N ILE A 277 25.43 -5.43 25.99
CA ILE A 277 26.26 -4.43 26.67
C ILE A 277 25.38 -3.36 27.33
N SER A 278 24.29 -2.94 26.68
CA SER A 278 23.36 -1.94 27.23
C SER A 278 22.66 -2.39 28.51
N VAL A 279 22.42 -3.70 28.70
CA VAL A 279 21.84 -4.26 29.93
C VAL A 279 22.76 -4.07 31.14
N PHE A 280 24.07 -4.05 30.93
CA PHE A 280 25.04 -3.78 31.98
C PHE A 280 25.21 -2.28 32.27
N SER A 281 24.66 -1.41 31.42
CA SER A 281 24.70 0.04 31.59
C SER A 281 23.56 0.55 32.51
N TRP A 282 23.44 1.87 32.65
CA TRP A 282 22.38 2.54 33.42
C TRP A 282 21.02 2.52 32.68
N HIS A 283 21.04 2.46 31.33
CA HIS A 283 19.85 2.44 30.48
C HIS A 283 19.36 1.01 30.22
N ARG A 284 19.04 0.28 31.29
CA ARG A 284 18.71 -1.15 31.21
C ARG A 284 17.35 -1.36 30.55
N ASN A 285 17.34 -2.05 29.41
CA ASN A 285 16.10 -2.54 28.81
C ASN A 285 16.20 -4.05 28.54
N VAL A 286 16.02 -4.83 29.61
CA VAL A 286 16.12 -6.30 29.58
C VAL A 286 15.05 -6.89 28.66
N ILE A 287 13.83 -6.35 28.69
CA ILE A 287 12.71 -6.82 27.86
C ILE A 287 13.02 -6.62 26.38
N GLN A 288 13.50 -5.45 25.98
CA GLN A 288 13.91 -5.19 24.59
C GLN A 288 15.03 -6.13 24.14
N THR A 289 16.03 -6.35 25.02
CA THR A 289 17.13 -7.26 24.71
C THR A 289 16.61 -8.68 24.49
N PHE A 290 15.77 -9.19 25.39
CA PHE A 290 15.15 -10.51 25.23
C PHE A 290 14.33 -10.61 23.95
N MET A 291 13.44 -9.65 23.68
CA MET A 291 12.61 -9.61 22.47
C MET A 291 13.46 -9.59 21.20
N TYR A 292 14.55 -8.81 21.20
CA TYR A 292 15.44 -8.72 20.05
C TYR A 292 16.23 -10.02 19.81
N TRP A 293 16.69 -10.68 20.88
CA TRP A 293 17.37 -11.97 20.76
C TRP A 293 16.44 -13.08 20.26
N GLN A 294 15.14 -13.03 20.61
CA GLN A 294 14.12 -13.91 20.00
C GLN A 294 13.93 -13.60 18.51
N LEU A 295 13.95 -12.32 18.11
CA LEU A 295 13.90 -11.93 16.71
C LEU A 295 15.13 -12.43 15.94
N LEU A 296 16.35 -12.27 16.47
CA LEU A 296 17.55 -12.80 15.84
C LEU A 296 17.50 -14.33 15.70
N LYS A 297 16.96 -15.03 16.71
CA LYS A 297 16.72 -16.47 16.64
C LYS A 297 15.73 -16.82 15.52
N LEU A 298 14.67 -16.04 15.35
CA LEU A 298 13.76 -16.19 14.20
C LEU A 298 14.50 -15.96 12.88
N MET A 299 15.32 -14.90 12.77
CA MET A 299 16.08 -14.59 11.55
C MET A 299 17.12 -15.65 11.19
N TYR A 300 17.65 -16.36 12.20
CA TYR A 300 18.56 -17.50 12.03
C TYR A 300 17.87 -18.71 11.38
N HIS A 301 16.59 -18.94 11.68
CA HIS A 301 15.81 -20.08 11.17
C HIS A 301 14.95 -19.74 9.94
N ALA A 302 14.57 -18.47 9.76
CA ALA A 302 13.73 -18.04 8.65
C ALA A 302 14.46 -18.19 7.31
N PRO A 303 13.88 -18.87 6.31
CA PRO A 303 14.57 -19.23 5.07
C PRO A 303 15.10 -18.02 4.29
N VAL A 304 14.47 -16.86 4.42
CA VAL A 304 14.82 -15.65 3.69
C VAL A 304 16.09 -14.98 4.23
N THR A 305 16.42 -15.19 5.51
CA THR A 305 17.55 -14.53 6.20
C THR A 305 18.58 -15.51 6.77
N ALA A 306 18.22 -16.79 6.88
CA ALA A 306 19.00 -17.84 7.52
C ALA A 306 20.41 -17.96 6.94
N SER A 307 20.55 -18.02 5.61
CA SER A 307 21.85 -18.19 4.95
C SER A 307 22.85 -17.08 5.32
N TYR A 308 22.41 -15.83 5.34
CA TYR A 308 23.23 -14.68 5.70
C TYR A 308 23.60 -14.72 7.19
N HIS A 309 22.62 -14.96 8.07
CA HIS A 309 22.86 -15.00 9.52
C HIS A 309 23.77 -16.15 9.93
N GLN A 310 23.55 -17.35 9.39
CA GLN A 310 24.39 -18.53 9.62
C GLN A 310 25.83 -18.28 9.16
N SER A 311 26.02 -17.65 8.00
CA SER A 311 27.34 -17.26 7.53
C SER A 311 28.06 -16.30 8.48
N VAL A 312 27.34 -15.31 9.03
CA VAL A 312 27.92 -14.40 10.04
C VAL A 312 28.25 -15.14 11.34
N TRP A 313 27.34 -15.95 11.86
CA TRP A 313 27.55 -16.71 13.10
C TRP A 313 28.71 -17.71 12.99
N THR A 314 28.86 -18.38 11.85
CA THR A 314 30.01 -19.27 11.62
C THR A 314 31.32 -18.51 11.57
N LYS A 315 31.36 -17.32 10.96
CA LYS A 315 32.55 -16.44 10.95
C LYS A 315 32.92 -15.97 12.36
N ILE A 316 31.92 -15.59 13.17
CA ILE A 316 32.12 -15.23 14.58
C ILE A 316 32.66 -16.43 15.36
N GLY A 317 32.03 -17.61 15.23
CA GLY A 317 32.46 -18.83 15.90
C GLY A 317 33.90 -19.21 15.58
N ARG A 318 34.30 -19.15 14.29
CA ARG A 318 35.69 -19.41 13.88
C ARG A 318 36.70 -18.44 14.50
N SER A 319 36.31 -17.19 14.72
CA SER A 319 37.19 -16.16 15.28
C SER A 319 37.26 -16.21 16.81
N VAL A 320 36.12 -16.48 17.46
CA VAL A 320 35.96 -16.38 18.91
C VAL A 320 36.27 -17.69 19.63
N ASN A 321 35.89 -18.85 19.07
CA ASN A 321 36.15 -20.15 19.70
C ASN A 321 37.62 -20.40 20.08
N PRO A 322 38.63 -20.13 19.23
CA PRO A 322 40.02 -20.35 19.61
C PRO A 322 40.46 -19.41 20.75
N LEU A 323 39.92 -18.19 20.79
CA LEU A 323 40.22 -17.23 21.87
C LEU A 323 39.59 -17.65 23.20
N ILE A 324 38.35 -18.15 23.18
CA ILE A 324 37.68 -18.67 24.38
C ILE A 324 38.44 -19.86 24.94
N GLN A 325 38.84 -20.81 24.08
CA GLN A 325 39.60 -21.98 24.51
C GLN A 325 40.96 -21.61 25.11
N ARG A 326 41.61 -20.56 24.59
CA ARG A 326 42.92 -20.12 25.06
C ARG A 326 42.88 -19.26 26.32
N TYR A 327 41.93 -18.33 26.44
CA TYR A 327 41.95 -17.29 27.48
C TYR A 327 40.81 -17.38 28.49
N ALA A 328 39.70 -18.06 28.18
CA ALA A 328 38.52 -18.08 29.04
C ALA A 328 37.75 -19.41 28.97
N PRO A 329 38.37 -20.55 29.33
CA PRO A 329 37.74 -21.86 29.22
C PRO A 329 36.48 -22.01 30.10
N PHE A 330 36.36 -21.22 31.17
CA PHE A 330 35.17 -21.18 32.02
C PHE A 330 33.90 -20.72 31.28
N LEU A 331 34.04 -19.98 30.17
CA LEU A 331 32.90 -19.55 29.34
C LEU A 331 32.30 -20.68 28.50
N ASN A 332 32.96 -21.84 28.37
CA ASN A 332 32.45 -22.95 27.58
C ASN A 332 31.11 -23.49 28.10
N SER A 333 30.94 -23.59 29.42
CA SER A 333 29.69 -24.04 30.04
C SER A 333 28.51 -23.11 29.75
N PRO A 334 28.55 -21.80 30.07
CA PRO A 334 27.45 -20.88 29.75
C PRO A 334 27.24 -20.73 28.25
N LEU A 335 28.31 -20.77 27.44
CA LEU A 335 28.20 -20.73 25.97
C LEU A 335 27.44 -21.95 25.43
N SER A 336 27.74 -23.15 25.94
CA SER A 336 27.04 -24.37 25.52
C SER A 336 25.55 -24.34 25.90
N ALA A 337 25.21 -23.76 27.07
CA ALA A 337 23.83 -23.56 27.48
C ALA A 337 23.10 -22.56 26.56
N ALA A 338 23.75 -21.44 26.23
CA ALA A 338 23.22 -20.46 25.29
C ALA A 338 23.02 -21.04 23.89
N GLN A 339 23.98 -21.84 23.39
CA GLN A 339 23.86 -22.55 22.11
C GLN A 339 22.68 -23.53 22.11
N ARG A 340 22.49 -24.31 23.18
CA ARG A 340 21.32 -25.20 23.30
C ARG A 340 20.00 -24.43 23.26
N TRP A 341 19.93 -23.27 23.91
CA TRP A 341 18.76 -22.40 23.84
C TRP A 341 18.54 -21.79 22.44
N TRP A 342 19.63 -21.48 21.73
CA TRP A 342 19.59 -20.91 20.39
C TRP A 342 19.09 -21.89 19.32
N PHE A 343 19.50 -23.16 19.42
CA PHE A 343 19.20 -24.20 18.43
C PHE A 343 17.94 -25.03 18.72
N ARG A 344 17.40 -24.97 19.94
CA ARG A 344 16.06 -25.50 20.26
C ARG A 344 14.99 -24.55 19.74
#